data_AF-A0A0F8Y8A3-F1
#
_entry.id   AF-A0A0F8Y8A3-F1
#
_cell.length_a   1.000
_cell.length_b   1.000
_cell.length_c   1.000
_cell.angle_alpha   90.00
_cell.angle_beta   90.00
_cell.angle_gamma   90.00
#
_symmetry.space_group_name_H-M   'P 1'
#
loop_
_entity.id
_entity.type
_entity.pdbx_description
1 polymer ?
#
loop_
_entity_poly.entity_id
_entity_poly.type
_entity_poly.pdbx_seq_one_letter_code
_entity_poly.pdbx_strand_id
1 'polypeptide(L)'
;RFAVEAKADGFISVGGGSVMDTAKAASLYATWPADFLAYVNAPVGEGRPVPGPLKPHIACPTTCGTGSECTGVAVFDLLSMKAKTGIASRHLRPALALIDPLTTHTLPANVVACSAFDVLAHALESYTAMPFTRRTRSRTPGERPMHQGANPWTDLGCREALRLAGRGASSSRNIKEIRRAP
;
A
#
# COMPACT_ATOMS: atom_id res chain seq x y z
N ARG A 1 15.26 -5.10 -15.24
CA ARG A 1 16.18 -4.82 -16.38
C ARG A 1 16.40 -3.32 -16.52
N PHE A 2 15.39 -2.54 -16.97
CA PHE A 2 15.48 -1.07 -17.05
C PHE A 2 16.10 -0.40 -15.81
N ALA A 3 15.59 -0.68 -14.60
CA ALA A 3 16.10 -0.07 -13.37
C ALA A 3 17.57 -0.40 -13.05
N VAL A 4 18.06 -1.57 -13.47
CA VAL A 4 19.46 -1.99 -13.30
C VAL A 4 20.35 -1.22 -14.28
N GLU A 5 19.92 -1.13 -15.54
CA GLU A 5 20.63 -0.47 -16.63
C GLU A 5 20.69 1.05 -16.45
N ALA A 6 19.59 1.64 -15.98
CA ALA A 6 19.50 3.08 -15.72
C ALA A 6 20.47 3.56 -14.64
N LYS A 7 20.98 2.64 -13.78
CA LYS A 7 21.89 2.94 -12.67
C LYS A 7 21.43 4.12 -11.79
N ALA A 8 20.11 4.31 -11.66
CA ALA A 8 19.54 5.43 -10.93
C ALA A 8 19.96 5.43 -9.45
N ASP A 9 20.19 6.60 -8.87
CA ASP A 9 20.55 6.76 -7.45
C ASP A 9 19.34 6.69 -6.51
N GLY A 10 18.13 6.80 -7.06
CA GLY A 10 16.87 6.75 -6.33
C GLY A 10 15.69 6.54 -7.26
N PHE A 11 14.50 6.40 -6.65
CA PHE A 11 13.25 6.14 -7.35
C PHE A 11 12.21 7.19 -6.99
N ILE A 12 11.41 7.59 -7.98
CA ILE A 12 10.22 8.40 -7.78
C ILE A 12 9.06 7.68 -8.46
N SER A 13 7.98 7.42 -7.73
CA SER A 13 6.76 6.83 -8.29
C SER A 13 5.65 7.86 -8.28
N VAL A 14 5.03 8.11 -9.43
CA VAL A 14 3.88 9.01 -9.57
C VAL A 14 2.71 8.20 -10.11
N GLY A 15 1.68 7.99 -9.29
CA GLY A 15 0.53 7.17 -9.68
C GLY A 15 -0.20 6.53 -8.50
N GLY A 16 -1.02 5.52 -8.78
CA GLY A 16 -1.66 4.72 -7.74
C GLY A 16 -0.79 3.59 -7.18
N GLY A 17 -1.41 2.70 -6.41
CA GLY A 17 -0.76 1.55 -5.78
C GLY A 17 0.10 0.70 -6.73
N SER A 18 -0.41 0.38 -7.91
CA SER A 18 0.32 -0.43 -8.89
C SER A 18 1.65 0.20 -9.33
N VAL A 19 1.70 1.52 -9.50
CA VAL A 19 2.93 2.23 -9.89
C VAL A 19 3.94 2.23 -8.74
N MET A 20 3.46 2.50 -7.53
CA MET A 20 4.31 2.49 -6.33
C MET A 20 4.88 1.09 -6.05
N ASP A 21 4.05 0.05 -6.15
CA ASP A 21 4.48 -1.34 -5.93
C ASP A 21 5.46 -1.80 -7.00
N THR A 22 5.28 -1.36 -8.25
CA THR A 22 6.25 -1.60 -9.33
C THR A 22 7.58 -0.92 -9.04
N ALA A 23 7.57 0.34 -8.57
CA ALA A 23 8.78 1.07 -8.22
C ALA A 23 9.52 0.42 -7.03
N LYS A 24 8.78 -0.07 -6.02
CA LYS A 24 9.34 -0.83 -4.89
C LYS A 24 10.05 -2.10 -5.37
N ALA A 25 9.39 -2.90 -6.20
CA ALA A 25 10.00 -4.10 -6.76
C ALA A 25 11.22 -3.76 -7.62
N ALA A 26 11.11 -2.76 -8.50
CA ALA A 26 12.22 -2.32 -9.33
C ALA A 26 13.43 -1.86 -8.50
N SER A 27 13.20 -1.10 -7.42
CA SER A 27 14.24 -0.68 -6.47
C SER A 27 14.89 -1.88 -5.79
N LEU A 28 14.09 -2.83 -5.32
CA LEU A 28 14.58 -4.06 -4.69
C LEU A 28 15.52 -4.85 -5.60
N TYR A 29 15.06 -5.23 -6.80
CA TYR A 29 15.87 -6.05 -7.71
C TYR A 29 17.02 -5.27 -8.36
N ALA A 30 16.98 -3.93 -8.35
CA ALA A 30 18.11 -3.11 -8.78
C ALA A 30 19.19 -2.98 -7.71
N THR A 31 18.83 -2.97 -6.43
CA THR A 31 19.79 -2.92 -5.32
C THR A 31 20.31 -4.31 -4.96
N TRP A 32 19.43 -5.30 -4.92
CA TRP A 32 19.73 -6.69 -4.54
C TRP A 32 19.26 -7.63 -5.65
N PRO A 33 20.10 -7.87 -6.68
CA PRO A 33 19.74 -8.75 -7.78
C PRO A 33 19.54 -10.20 -7.29
N ALA A 34 18.41 -10.78 -7.67
CA ALA A 34 18.05 -12.17 -7.42
C ALA A 34 17.01 -12.63 -8.45
N ASP A 35 16.72 -13.93 -8.46
CA ASP A 35 15.56 -14.44 -9.19
C ASP A 35 14.28 -13.78 -8.69
N PHE A 36 13.32 -13.56 -9.60
CA PHE A 36 12.11 -12.82 -9.26
C PHE A 36 11.34 -13.44 -8.09
N LEU A 37 11.25 -14.77 -7.99
CA LEU A 37 10.52 -15.43 -6.90
C LEU A 37 11.28 -15.48 -5.57
N ALA A 38 12.56 -15.06 -5.53
CA ALA A 38 13.38 -15.15 -4.33
C ALA A 38 12.79 -14.37 -3.15
N TYR A 39 12.35 -13.13 -3.38
CA TYR A 39 11.78 -12.27 -2.33
C TYR A 39 10.26 -12.37 -2.22
N VAL A 40 9.60 -13.04 -3.15
CA VAL A 40 8.14 -13.17 -3.17
C VAL A 40 7.70 -14.03 -1.99
N ASN A 41 6.64 -13.59 -1.30
CA ASN A 41 6.16 -14.24 -0.08
C ASN A 41 5.84 -15.73 -0.33
N ALA A 42 6.20 -16.58 0.64
CA ALA A 42 5.75 -17.96 0.69
C ALA A 42 4.22 -18.01 0.84
N PRO A 43 3.53 -19.02 0.26
CA PRO A 43 4.07 -20.20 -0.42
C PRO A 43 4.34 -20.02 -1.93
N VAL A 44 4.09 -18.82 -2.49
CA VAL A 44 4.22 -18.59 -3.94
C VAL A 44 5.69 -18.44 -4.38
N GLY A 45 6.47 -17.73 -3.58
CA GLY A 45 7.92 -17.61 -3.76
C GLY A 45 8.69 -18.20 -2.58
N GLU A 46 9.97 -17.87 -2.52
CA GLU A 46 10.88 -18.40 -1.50
C GLU A 46 10.83 -17.62 -0.18
N GLY A 47 10.22 -16.43 -0.17
CA GLY A 47 10.10 -15.58 1.02
C GLY A 47 11.43 -15.18 1.63
N ARG A 48 12.51 -15.10 0.84
CA ARG A 48 13.84 -14.72 1.35
C ARG A 48 13.77 -13.30 1.93
N PRO A 49 14.40 -13.04 3.08
CA PRO A 49 14.45 -11.69 3.63
C PRO A 49 15.25 -10.76 2.71
N VAL A 50 14.80 -9.50 2.60
CA VAL A 50 15.55 -8.46 1.87
C VAL A 50 16.85 -8.20 2.63
N PRO A 51 18.04 -8.26 1.98
CA PRO A 51 19.33 -8.25 2.67
C PRO A 51 19.65 -6.97 3.45
N GLY A 52 19.07 -5.83 3.05
CA GLY A 52 19.37 -4.55 3.67
C GLY A 52 18.61 -3.38 3.04
N PRO A 53 19.05 -2.14 3.33
CA PRO A 53 18.40 -0.94 2.82
C PRO A 53 18.40 -0.90 1.28
N LEU A 54 17.38 -0.23 0.73
CA LEU A 54 17.25 0.04 -0.69
C LEU A 54 17.67 1.47 -1.02
N LYS A 55 17.81 1.76 -2.30
CA LYS A 55 17.96 3.15 -2.77
C LYS A 55 16.76 4.00 -2.35
N PRO A 56 16.95 5.30 -2.04
CA PRO A 56 15.85 6.18 -1.64
C PRO A 56 14.69 6.15 -2.62
N HIS A 57 13.47 6.11 -2.10
CA HIS A 57 12.23 6.11 -2.88
C HIS A 57 11.29 7.19 -2.36
N ILE A 58 10.86 8.08 -3.26
CA ILE A 58 9.81 9.08 -3.03
C ILE A 58 8.53 8.61 -3.71
N ALA A 59 7.45 8.47 -2.93
CA ALA A 59 6.15 8.08 -3.43
C ALA A 59 5.22 9.30 -3.57
N CYS A 60 4.68 9.53 -4.76
CA CYS A 60 3.73 10.60 -5.07
C CYS A 60 2.38 9.97 -5.48
N PRO A 61 1.54 9.58 -4.50
CA PRO A 61 0.26 8.94 -4.79
C PRO A 61 -0.70 9.88 -5.51
N THR A 62 -1.35 9.39 -6.57
CA THR A 62 -2.42 10.09 -7.30
C THR A 62 -3.79 9.42 -7.11
N THR A 63 -3.89 8.48 -6.17
CA THR A 63 -5.11 7.77 -5.78
C THR A 63 -5.18 7.68 -4.26
N CYS A 64 -6.37 7.61 -3.69
CA CYS A 64 -6.59 7.66 -2.24
C CYS A 64 -7.03 6.32 -1.60
N GLY A 65 -6.62 5.19 -2.18
CA GLY A 65 -7.04 3.84 -1.76
C GLY A 65 -5.99 3.07 -0.96
N THR A 66 -4.93 2.66 -1.65
CA THR A 66 -4.07 1.54 -1.22
C THR A 66 -3.16 1.83 -0.04
N GLY A 67 -2.83 3.11 0.22
CA GLY A 67 -1.85 3.50 1.23
C GLY A 67 -0.43 2.96 0.96
N SER A 68 -0.14 2.54 -0.28
CA SER A 68 1.14 1.92 -0.65
C SER A 68 2.33 2.84 -0.33
N GLU A 69 2.15 4.16 -0.38
CA GLU A 69 3.14 5.16 0.01
C GLU A 69 3.61 5.04 1.47
N CYS A 70 2.79 4.43 2.34
CA CYS A 70 3.07 4.27 3.77
C CYS A 70 3.49 2.84 4.16
N THR A 71 3.41 1.87 3.25
CA THR A 71 3.65 0.45 3.54
C THR A 71 4.93 -0.08 2.91
N GLY A 72 5.52 -1.10 3.54
CA GLY A 72 6.61 -1.87 2.96
C GLY A 72 6.13 -3.13 2.23
N VAL A 73 4.94 -3.08 1.65
CA VAL A 73 4.36 -4.18 0.85
C VAL A 73 4.33 -3.73 -0.61
N ALA A 74 4.71 -4.63 -1.51
CA ALA A 74 4.54 -4.47 -2.95
C ALA A 74 3.69 -5.64 -3.47
N VAL A 75 2.53 -5.37 -4.02
CA VAL A 75 1.57 -6.37 -4.50
C VAL A 75 1.53 -6.38 -6.02
N PHE A 76 1.47 -7.57 -6.61
CA PHE A 76 1.37 -7.74 -8.06
C PHE A 76 0.66 -9.05 -8.41
N ASP A 77 0.18 -9.13 -9.65
CA ASP A 77 -0.44 -10.34 -10.19
C ASP A 77 0.63 -11.23 -10.83
N LEU A 78 0.73 -12.47 -10.35
CA LEU A 78 1.56 -13.50 -10.98
C LEU A 78 0.73 -14.25 -12.02
N LEU A 79 0.78 -13.77 -13.26
CA LEU A 79 -0.08 -14.23 -14.36
C LEU A 79 0.05 -15.74 -14.64
N SER A 80 1.25 -16.31 -14.49
CA SER A 80 1.49 -17.75 -14.69
C SER A 80 0.69 -18.63 -13.73
N MET A 81 0.42 -18.14 -12.52
CA MET A 81 -0.33 -18.84 -11.49
C MET A 81 -1.76 -18.31 -11.33
N LYS A 82 -2.14 -17.25 -12.06
CA LYS A 82 -3.40 -16.52 -11.88
C LYS A 82 -3.65 -16.15 -10.41
N ALA A 83 -2.58 -15.80 -9.70
CA ALA A 83 -2.59 -15.55 -8.27
C ALA A 83 -2.04 -14.16 -7.96
N LYS A 84 -2.66 -13.48 -7.00
CA LYS A 84 -2.17 -12.22 -6.45
C LYS A 84 -1.20 -12.53 -5.31
N THR A 85 0.01 -12.00 -5.40
CA THR A 85 1.05 -12.20 -4.39
C THR A 85 1.82 -10.89 -4.19
N GLY A 86 2.85 -10.90 -3.36
CA GLY A 86 3.65 -9.72 -3.13
C GLY A 86 4.95 -10.00 -2.39
N ILE A 87 5.64 -8.92 -2.11
CA ILE A 87 6.87 -8.88 -1.33
C ILE A 87 6.59 -7.99 -0.12
N ALA A 88 6.91 -8.46 1.08
CA ALA A 88 6.77 -7.70 2.31
C ALA A 88 8.14 -7.49 2.98
N SER A 89 8.57 -6.24 3.11
CA SER A 89 9.79 -5.89 3.82
C SER A 89 9.76 -4.44 4.31
N ARG A 90 10.28 -4.21 5.51
CA ARG A 90 10.43 -2.84 6.07
C ARG A 90 11.29 -1.94 5.18
N HIS A 91 12.21 -2.53 4.42
CA HIS A 91 13.09 -1.81 3.48
C HIS A 91 12.38 -1.33 2.21
N LEU A 92 11.19 -1.86 1.90
CA LEU A 92 10.38 -1.40 0.76
C LEU A 92 9.54 -0.17 1.05
N ARG A 93 9.45 0.26 2.32
CA ARG A 93 8.67 1.45 2.66
C ARG A 93 9.35 2.67 2.03
N PRO A 94 8.63 3.51 1.28
CA PRO A 94 9.18 4.75 0.75
C PRO A 94 9.81 5.60 1.86
N ALA A 95 10.90 6.30 1.52
CA ALA A 95 11.58 7.20 2.44
C ALA A 95 10.77 8.48 2.67
N LEU A 96 10.02 8.90 1.66
CA LEU A 96 9.13 10.07 1.69
C LEU A 96 7.88 9.80 0.87
N ALA A 97 6.74 10.26 1.34
CA ALA A 97 5.50 10.33 0.57
C ALA A 97 5.09 11.80 0.38
N LEU A 98 4.88 12.22 -0.87
CA LEU A 98 4.39 13.54 -1.23
C LEU A 98 2.91 13.44 -1.63
N ILE A 99 2.03 13.78 -0.69
CA ILE A 99 0.58 13.64 -0.87
C ILE A 99 0.00 15.00 -1.24
N ASP A 100 -0.43 15.13 -2.50
CA ASP A 100 -1.17 16.29 -2.98
C ASP A 100 -2.62 15.88 -3.32
N PRO A 101 -3.62 16.28 -2.51
CA PRO A 101 -5.03 15.96 -2.76
C PRO A 101 -5.55 16.43 -4.12
N LEU A 102 -4.97 17.50 -4.70
CA LEU A 102 -5.40 18.04 -5.99
C LEU A 102 -5.20 17.02 -7.12
N THR A 103 -4.21 16.14 -6.99
CA THR A 103 -3.94 15.08 -7.98
C THR A 103 -5.04 14.02 -8.05
N THR A 104 -5.96 14.01 -7.07
CA THR A 104 -7.10 13.08 -7.05
C THR A 104 -8.38 13.66 -7.65
N HIS A 105 -8.43 14.97 -7.95
CA HIS A 105 -9.65 15.65 -8.42
C HIS A 105 -10.12 15.18 -9.79
N THR A 106 -9.21 14.72 -10.64
CA THR A 106 -9.52 14.24 -12.00
C THR A 106 -9.80 12.73 -12.04
N LEU A 107 -9.87 12.04 -10.90
CA LEU A 107 -10.14 10.61 -10.87
C LEU A 107 -11.56 10.31 -11.36
N PRO A 108 -11.72 9.29 -12.23
CA PRO A 108 -13.04 8.79 -12.60
C PRO A 108 -13.83 8.34 -11.36
N ALA A 109 -15.14 8.57 -11.37
CA ALA A 109 -16.01 8.29 -10.22
C ALA A 109 -15.94 6.82 -9.74
N ASN A 110 -15.77 5.88 -10.65
CA ASN A 110 -15.59 4.46 -10.31
C ASN A 110 -14.26 4.21 -9.56
N VAL A 111 -13.18 4.88 -9.94
CA VAL A 111 -11.88 4.77 -9.26
C VAL A 111 -11.96 5.36 -7.85
N VAL A 112 -12.65 6.49 -7.70
CA VAL A 112 -12.93 7.10 -6.37
C VAL A 112 -13.73 6.14 -5.50
N ALA A 113 -14.80 5.54 -6.04
CA ALA A 113 -15.63 4.59 -5.30
C ALA A 113 -14.84 3.34 -4.87
N CYS A 114 -14.09 2.73 -5.79
CA CYS A 114 -13.24 1.57 -5.47
C CYS A 114 -12.19 1.92 -4.41
N SER A 115 -11.54 3.08 -4.51
CA SER A 115 -10.56 3.54 -3.52
C SER A 115 -11.19 3.75 -2.15
N ALA A 116 -12.40 4.31 -2.09
CA ALA A 116 -13.13 4.48 -0.84
C ALA A 116 -13.50 3.13 -0.18
N PHE A 117 -13.91 2.14 -0.98
CA PHE A 117 -14.17 0.79 -0.48
C PHE A 117 -12.90 0.10 0.01
N ASP A 118 -11.77 0.33 -0.65
CA ASP A 118 -10.46 -0.19 -0.23
C ASP A 118 -10.06 0.38 1.15
N VAL A 119 -10.16 1.70 1.34
CA VAL A 119 -9.92 2.35 2.64
C VAL A 119 -10.88 1.83 3.71
N LEU A 120 -12.16 1.64 3.36
CA LEU A 120 -13.16 1.09 4.28
C LEU A 120 -12.78 -0.33 4.74
N ALA A 121 -12.40 -1.20 3.79
CA ALA A 121 -11.97 -2.56 4.08
C ALA A 121 -10.74 -2.56 5.00
N HIS A 122 -9.70 -1.78 4.66
CA HIS A 122 -8.51 -1.65 5.49
C HIS A 122 -8.82 -1.16 6.90
N ALA A 123 -9.72 -0.18 7.06
CA ALA A 123 -10.12 0.34 8.35
C ALA A 123 -10.88 -0.72 9.18
N LEU A 124 -11.81 -1.45 8.56
CA LEU A 124 -12.56 -2.51 9.23
C LEU A 124 -11.66 -3.68 9.65
N GLU A 125 -10.82 -4.17 8.75
CA GLU A 125 -9.87 -5.24 9.02
C GLU A 125 -8.90 -4.86 10.14
N SER A 126 -8.38 -3.62 10.11
CA SER A 126 -7.45 -3.12 11.12
C SER A 126 -8.14 -2.95 12.49
N TYR A 127 -9.36 -2.40 12.52
CA TYR A 127 -10.10 -2.16 13.75
C TYR A 127 -10.61 -3.45 14.42
N THR A 128 -10.92 -4.46 13.60
CA THR A 128 -11.40 -5.77 14.09
C THR A 128 -10.30 -6.82 14.24
N ALA A 129 -9.06 -6.48 13.87
CA ALA A 129 -7.92 -7.36 14.03
C ALA A 129 -7.69 -7.75 15.49
N MET A 130 -7.01 -8.88 15.70
CA MET A 130 -6.56 -9.29 17.03
C MET A 130 -5.84 -8.13 17.74
N PRO A 131 -6.25 -7.76 18.96
CA PRO A 131 -5.61 -6.70 19.73
C PRO A 131 -4.12 -6.99 19.93
N PHE A 132 -3.28 -5.96 19.84
CA PHE A 132 -1.83 -6.11 19.98
C PHE A 132 -1.42 -6.77 21.31
N THR A 133 -2.21 -6.58 22.38
CA THR A 133 -1.99 -7.18 23.70
C THR A 133 -2.18 -8.70 23.74
N ARG A 134 -2.89 -9.28 22.77
CA ARG A 134 -3.09 -10.73 22.65
C ARG A 134 -2.06 -11.40 21.73
N ARG A 135 -1.19 -10.63 21.08
CA ARG A 135 -0.14 -11.19 20.22
C ARG A 135 1.00 -11.76 21.07
N THR A 136 1.48 -12.94 20.67
CA THR A 136 2.71 -13.49 21.22
C THR A 136 3.88 -12.56 20.91
N ARG A 137 4.71 -12.27 21.92
CA ARG A 137 5.91 -11.45 21.76
C ARG A 137 6.91 -12.19 20.85
N SER A 138 7.27 -11.58 19.73
CA SER A 138 8.35 -12.07 18.87
C SER A 138 9.68 -12.12 19.63
N ARG A 139 10.54 -13.10 19.33
CA ARG A 139 11.84 -13.27 20.00
C ARG A 139 12.79 -12.15 19.62
N THR A 140 12.73 -11.75 18.35
CA THR A 140 13.57 -10.67 17.81
C THR A 140 12.72 -9.54 17.22
N PRO A 141 13.25 -8.31 17.11
CA PRO A 141 12.56 -7.21 16.45
C PRO A 141 12.22 -7.48 14.97
N GLY A 142 13.05 -8.25 14.26
CA GLY A 142 12.84 -8.60 12.85
C GLY A 142 11.63 -9.52 12.62
N GLU A 143 11.35 -10.40 13.57
CA GLU A 143 10.19 -11.31 13.56
C GLU A 143 8.87 -10.61 13.91
N ARG A 144 8.88 -9.32 14.26
CA ARG A 144 7.64 -8.60 14.54
C ARG A 144 6.86 -8.45 13.23
N PRO A 145 5.57 -8.83 13.21
CA PRO A 145 4.75 -8.67 12.02
C PRO A 145 4.74 -7.19 11.59
N MET A 146 4.68 -6.96 10.28
CA MET A 146 4.60 -5.60 9.76
C MET A 146 3.29 -4.93 10.16
N HIS A 147 2.20 -5.70 10.22
CA HIS A 147 0.91 -5.27 10.72
C HIS A 147 0.77 -5.61 12.21
N GLN A 148 0.59 -4.58 13.04
CA GLN A 148 0.51 -4.73 14.50
C GLN A 148 -0.91 -5.05 15.00
N GLY A 149 -1.90 -5.05 14.09
CA GLY A 149 -3.33 -5.19 14.36
C GLY A 149 -3.89 -4.07 15.24
N ALA A 150 -5.03 -4.33 15.90
CA ALA A 150 -5.76 -3.32 16.65
C ALA A 150 -4.97 -2.78 17.85
N ASN A 151 -4.84 -1.47 17.92
CA ASN A 151 -4.15 -0.74 18.97
C ASN A 151 -4.65 0.72 19.02
N PRO A 152 -4.47 1.45 20.13
CA PRO A 152 -5.04 2.79 20.29
C PRO A 152 -4.70 3.79 19.17
N TRP A 153 -3.51 3.67 18.57
CA TRP A 153 -3.08 4.56 17.49
C TRP A 153 -3.79 4.25 16.18
N THR A 154 -3.87 2.97 15.81
CA THR A 154 -4.57 2.55 14.58
C THR A 154 -6.07 2.74 14.71
N ASP A 155 -6.63 2.52 15.90
CA ASP A 155 -8.07 2.60 16.14
C ASP A 155 -8.60 4.02 15.95
N LEU A 156 -7.82 5.04 16.31
CA LEU A 156 -8.15 6.44 16.03
C LEU A 156 -8.32 6.68 14.53
N GLY A 157 -7.32 6.27 13.73
CA GLY A 157 -7.36 6.42 12.27
C GLY A 157 -8.49 5.61 11.63
N CYS A 158 -8.72 4.38 12.09
CA CYS A 158 -9.81 3.54 11.61
C CYS A 158 -11.17 4.18 11.89
N ARG A 159 -11.42 4.61 13.14
CA ARG A 159 -12.70 5.24 13.51
C ARG A 159 -12.97 6.51 12.70
N GLU A 160 -11.95 7.31 12.45
CA GLU A 160 -12.08 8.52 11.63
C GLU A 160 -12.37 8.17 10.15
N ALA A 161 -11.65 7.21 9.58
CA ALA A 161 -11.91 6.73 8.22
C ALA A 161 -13.35 6.19 8.07
N LEU A 162 -13.81 5.38 9.03
CA LEU A 162 -15.18 4.86 9.07
C LEU A 162 -16.23 5.97 9.17
N ARG A 163 -15.97 6.99 10.01
CA ARG A 163 -16.84 8.15 10.17
C ARG A 163 -16.94 8.97 8.88
N LEU A 164 -15.81 9.23 8.22
CA LEU A 164 -15.75 9.95 6.95
C LEU A 164 -16.46 9.19 5.83
N ALA A 165 -16.25 7.87 5.73
CA ALA A 165 -16.95 7.00 4.80
C ALA A 165 -18.47 7.06 4.99
N GLY A 166 -18.95 6.98 6.25
CA GLY A 166 -20.37 7.09 6.57
C GLY A 166 -20.99 8.46 6.23
N ARG A 167 -20.23 9.55 6.39
CA ARG A 167 -20.65 10.90 5.97
C ARG A 167 -20.72 11.01 4.45
N GLY A 168 -19.71 10.53 3.73
CA GLY A 168 -19.69 10.52 2.26
C GLY A 168 -20.87 9.75 1.67
N ALA A 169 -21.23 8.61 2.25
CA ALA A 169 -22.40 7.80 1.87
C ALA A 169 -23.75 8.49 2.17
N SER A 170 -23.78 9.42 3.14
CA SER A 170 -24.98 10.17 3.50
C SER A 170 -25.14 11.42 2.62
N SER A 171 -24.05 12.09 2.27
CA SER A 171 -24.05 13.22 1.34
C SER A 171 -24.30 12.79 -0.11
N SER A 172 -23.91 11.57 -0.50
CA SER A 172 -24.19 11.03 -1.83
C SER A 172 -25.66 10.66 -2.06
N ARG A 173 -26.49 10.59 -1.00
CA ARG A 173 -27.95 10.52 -1.15
C ARG A 173 -28.55 11.80 -1.75
N ASN A 174 -27.81 12.91 -1.76
CA ASN A 174 -28.18 14.16 -2.47
C ASN A 174 -27.51 14.32 -3.86
N ILE A 175 -26.74 13.34 -4.36
CA ILE A 175 -26.12 13.44 -5.71
C ILE A 175 -27.15 13.41 -6.85
N LYS A 176 -28.44 13.11 -6.58
CA LYS A 176 -29.51 13.35 -7.54
C LYS A 176 -29.73 14.84 -7.84
N GLU A 177 -29.28 15.78 -7.02
CA GLU A 177 -29.40 17.22 -7.27
C GLU A 177 -28.24 17.82 -8.07
N ILE A 178 -27.03 17.24 -8.01
CA ILE A 178 -25.85 17.77 -8.73
C ILE A 178 -25.91 17.47 -10.25
N ARG A 179 -26.80 16.58 -10.71
CA ARG A 179 -27.09 16.39 -12.15
C ARG A 179 -28.11 17.39 -12.73
N ARG A 180 -28.47 18.45 -12.00
CA ARG A 180 -29.41 19.51 -12.45
C ARG A 180 -28.88 20.93 -12.27
N ALA A 181 -27.60 21.17 -12.53
CA ALA A 181 -27.11 22.53 -12.78
C ALA A 181 -26.85 22.67 -14.30
N PRO A 182 -27.33 23.75 -14.94
CA PRO A 182 -27.34 23.94 -16.39
C PRO A 182 -25.94 24.02 -17.01
#